data_AF-A0A6P0Y060-F1
#
_entry.id   AF-A0A6P0Y060-F1
#
_cell.length_a   1.000
_cell.length_b   1.000
_cell.length_c   1.000
_cell.angle_alpha   90.00
_cell.angle_beta   90.00
_cell.angle_gamma   90.00
#
_symmetry.space_group_name_H-M   'P 1'
#
loop_
_entity.id
_entity.type
_entity.pdbx_description
1 polymer ?
#
loop_
_entity_poly.entity_id
_entity_poly.type
_entity_poly.pdbx_seq_one_letter_code
_entity_poly.pdbx_strand_id
1 'polypeptide(L)' 'MLIKDYVQEIREVINSCSLVTFFSITSDERTENRGFIVGEISFIDGSILYWREFVNVKTKIHRGMYADQYMTTSKKMTQN' A
#
# COMPACT_ATOMS: atom_id res chain seq x y z
N MET A 1 -2.36 14.45 12.92
CA MET A 1 -1.69 13.15 12.80
C MET A 1 -0.33 13.36 12.14
N LEU A 2 0.71 12.66 12.58
CA LEU A 2 1.98 12.64 11.87
C LEU A 2 1.90 11.65 10.70
N ILE A 3 2.68 11.87 9.65
CA ILE A 3 2.75 10.93 8.53
C ILE A 3 3.18 9.53 8.98
N LYS A 4 4.03 9.43 10.01
CA LYS A 4 4.45 8.16 10.62
C LYS A 4 3.31 7.40 11.27
N ASP A 5 2.41 8.12 11.96
CA ASP A 5 1.23 7.51 12.59
C ASP A 5 0.31 6.92 11.51
N TYR A 6 0.10 7.66 10.42
CA TYR A 6 -0.71 7.17 9.30
C TYR A 6 -0.09 5.93 8.61
N VAL A 7 1.23 5.92 8.41
CA VAL A 7 1.94 4.74 7.90
C VAL A 7 1.77 3.55 8.85
N GLN A 8 1.81 3.78 10.17
CA GLN A 8 1.60 2.75 11.17
C GLN A 8 0.15 2.22 11.15
N GLU A 9 -0.86 3.08 11.04
CA GLU A 9 -2.26 2.67 10.86
C GLU A 9 -2.46 1.78 9.63
N ILE A 10 -1.83 2.13 8.49
CA ILE A 10 -1.87 1.29 7.29
C ILE A 10 -1.27 -0.10 7.57
N ARG A 11 -0.12 -0.17 8.27
CA ARG A 11 0.51 -1.45 8.63
C ARG A 11 -0.42 -2.29 9.51
N GLU A 12 -1.10 -1.68 10.47
CA GLU A 12 -2.02 -2.37 11.37
C GLU A 12 -3.22 -2.95 10.63
N VAL A 13 -3.81 -2.17 9.70
CA VAL A 13 -4.90 -2.66 8.85
C VAL A 13 -4.45 -3.85 8.01
N ILE A 14 -3.28 -3.76 7.37
CA ILE A 14 -2.75 -4.86 6.53
C ILE A 14 -2.45 -6.10 7.39
N ASN A 15 -1.81 -5.93 8.55
CA ASN A 15 -1.52 -7.02 9.49
C ASN A 15 -2.78 -7.72 10.01
N SER A 16 -3.90 -6.99 10.12
CA SER A 16 -5.17 -7.57 10.59
C SER A 16 -5.86 -8.44 9.52
N CYS A 17 -5.41 -8.39 8.27
CA CYS A 17 -6.02 -9.12 7.17
C CYS A 17 -5.44 -10.53 7.03
N SER A 18 -6.24 -11.56 7.31
CA SER A 18 -5.82 -12.97 7.23
C SER A 18 -5.52 -13.46 5.81
N LEU A 19 -5.86 -12.68 4.78
CA LEU A 19 -5.58 -12.99 3.38
C LEU A 19 -4.18 -12.53 2.94
N VAL A 20 -3.48 -11.74 3.76
CA VAL A 20 -2.15 -11.22 3.46
C VAL A 20 -1.09 -12.24 3.87
N THR A 21 -0.22 -12.62 2.93
CA THR A 21 0.93 -13.49 3.20
C THR A 21 2.22 -12.73 3.40
N PHE A 22 2.34 -11.58 2.73
CA PHE A 22 3.48 -10.69 2.81
C PHE A 22 3.03 -9.26 2.51
N PHE A 23 3.70 -8.28 3.11
CA PHE A 23 3.59 -6.90 2.67
C PHE A 23 4.88 -6.12 2.95
N SER A 24 5.12 -5.10 2.16
CA SER A 24 6.16 -4.11 2.40
C SER A 24 5.59 -2.71 2.24
N ILE A 25 6.06 -1.78 3.08
CA ILE A 25 5.70 -0.36 2.97
C ILE A 25 6.98 0.44 3.14
N THR A 26 7.18 1.38 2.23
CA THR A 26 8.22 2.40 2.28
C THR A 26 7.57 3.78 2.24
N SER A 27 8.15 4.73 2.96
CA SER A 27 7.66 6.11 3.00
C SER A 27 8.78 7.10 2.81
N ASP A 28 8.51 8.15 2.04
CA ASP A 28 9.37 9.31 1.84
C ASP A 28 8.66 10.53 2.44
N GLU A 29 9.03 10.84 3.68
CA GLU A 29 8.48 11.95 4.46
C GLU A 29 8.98 13.29 3.90
N ARG A 30 8.06 14.14 3.46
CA ARG A 30 8.37 15.48 2.95
C ARG A 30 8.18 16.56 4.02
N THR A 31 7.19 16.36 4.89
CA THR A 31 6.98 17.13 6.12
C THR A 31 6.39 16.23 7.19
N GLU A 32 6.23 16.73 8.41
CA GLU A 32 5.60 16.02 9.54
C GLU A 32 4.21 15.41 9.22
N ASN A 33 3.46 15.96 8.26
CA ASN A 33 2.13 15.46 7.90
C ASN A 33 2.00 15.16 6.40
N ARG A 34 3.09 15.16 5.62
CA ARG A 34 3.04 14.92 4.17
C ARG A 34 4.14 13.99 3.72
N GLY A 35 3.82 13.10 2.80
CA GLY A 35 4.82 12.19 2.25
C GLY A 35 4.28 11.34 1.12
N PHE A 36 5.20 10.65 0.46
CA PHE A 36 4.88 9.53 -0.42
C PHE A 36 4.87 8.25 0.39
N ILE A 37 3.93 7.37 0.10
CA ILE A 37 3.84 6.02 0.64
C ILE A 37 3.78 5.09 -0.57
N VAL A 38 4.62 4.08 -0.57
CA VAL A 38 4.63 3.02 -1.58
C VAL A 38 4.55 1.71 -0.84
N GLY A 39 3.69 0.82 -1.31
CA GLY A 39 3.64 -0.50 -0.75
C GLY A 39 3.29 -1.59 -1.74
N GLU A 40 3.48 -2.79 -1.24
CA GLU A 40 3.24 -4.07 -1.91
C GLU A 40 2.52 -4.98 -0.92
N ILE A 41 1.47 -5.67 -1.36
CA ILE A 41 0.78 -6.72 -0.61
C ILE A 41 0.71 -7.96 -1.49
N SER A 42 1.18 -9.09 -0.96
CA SER A 42 0.94 -10.41 -1.54
C SER A 42 -0.19 -11.10 -0.78
N PHE A 43 -1.14 -11.68 -1.51
CA PHE A 43 -2.28 -12.38 -0.95
C PHE A 43 -2.12 -13.91 -1.02
N ILE A 44 -2.94 -14.64 -0.27
CA ILE A 44 -2.92 -16.12 -0.22
C ILE A 44 -3.23 -16.79 -1.57
N ASP A 45 -3.94 -16.11 -2.47
CA ASP A 45 -4.25 -16.60 -3.82
C ASP A 45 -3.10 -16.32 -4.82
N GLY A 46 -2.01 -15.73 -4.35
CA GLY A 46 -0.85 -15.35 -5.16
C GLY A 46 -1.04 -14.05 -5.94
N SER A 47 -2.17 -13.35 -5.79
CA SER A 47 -2.32 -12.01 -6.33
C SER A 47 -1.45 -11.00 -5.57
N ILE A 48 -1.11 -9.90 -6.24
CA ILE A 48 -0.26 -8.84 -5.70
C ILE A 48 -0.93 -7.49 -5.92
N LEU A 49 -0.97 -6.67 -4.88
CA LEU A 49 -1.35 -5.26 -4.96
C LEU A 49 -0.11 -4.39 -4.77
N TYR A 50 0.23 -3.61 -5.79
CA TYR A 50 1.15 -2.48 -5.66
C TYR A 50 0.33 -1.20 -5.51
N TRP A 51 0.70 -0.32 -4.58
CA TRP A 51 0.09 1.00 -4.48
C TRP A 51 1.12 2.09 -4.18
N ARG A 52 0.78 3.30 -4.58
CA ARG A 52 1.51 4.53 -4.27
C ARG A 52 0.52 5.64 -4.00
N GLU A 53 0.75 6.38 -2.92
CA GLU A 53 0.00 7.59 -2.63
C GLU A 53 0.90 8.75 -2.20
N PHE A 54 0.51 9.96 -2.56
CA PHE A 54 1.01 11.19 -1.95
C PHE A 54 -0.08 11.76 -1.06
N VAL A 55 0.18 11.86 0.24
CA VAL A 55 -0.84 12.22 1.23
C VAL A 55 -0.46 13.46 2.02
N ASN A 56 -1.49 14.18 2.45
CA ASN A 56 -1.44 15.18 3.52
C ASN A 56 -2.41 14.76 4.61
N VAL A 57 -1.92 14.55 5.83
CA VAL A 57 -2.68 14.03 6.98
C VAL A 57 -2.87 15.04 8.11
N LYS A 58 -2.66 16.33 7.84
CA LYS A 58 -2.68 17.37 8.88
C LYS A 58 -4.02 17.49 9.62
N THR A 59 -5.13 17.46 8.88
CA THR A 59 -6.50 17.58 9.44
C THR A 59 -7.40 16.42 9.06
N LYS A 60 -7.26 15.94 7.83
CA LYS A 60 -7.89 14.74 7.28
C LYS A 60 -6.89 14.10 6.32
N ILE A 61 -7.09 12.83 6.00
CA ILE A 61 -6.32 12.16 4.96
C ILE A 61 -6.74 12.75 3.61
N HIS A 62 -5.84 13.49 2.97
CA HIS A 62 -6.04 14.03 1.63
C HIS A 62 -5.00 13.43 0.68
N ARG A 63 -5.45 12.62 -0.27
CA ARG A 63 -4.61 12.01 -1.31
C ARG A 63 -4.48 13.00 -2.48
N GLY A 64 -3.30 13.61 -2.62
CA GLY A 64 -2.98 14.47 -3.78
C GLY A 64 -2.59 13.68 -5.02
N MET A 65 -2.15 12.43 -4.83
CA MET A 65 -1.93 11.44 -5.87
C MET A 65 -2.28 10.06 -5.30
N TYR A 66 -2.87 9.21 -6.12
CA TYR A 66 -3.10 7.81 -5.80
C TYR A 66 -3.00 6.99 -7.08
N ALA A 67 -2.25 5.90 -7.03
CA ALA A 67 -2.18 4.91 -8.08
C ALA A 67 -2.01 3.53 -7.48
N ASP A 68 -2.68 2.55 -8.07
CA ASP A 68 -2.59 1.15 -7.70
C ASP A 68 -2.53 0.26 -8.93
N GLN A 69 -1.97 -0.93 -8.74
CA GLN A 69 -1.93 -1.98 -9.73
C GLN A 69 -2.18 -3.30 -9.02
N TYR A 70 -3.30 -3.93 -9.35
CA TYR A 70 -3.63 -5.27 -8.89
C TYR A 70 -3.30 -6.28 -9.98
N MET A 71 -2.46 -7.27 -9.64
CA MET A 71 -2.02 -8.32 -10.55
C MET A 71 -2.49 -9.66 -10.01
N THR A 72 -3.17 -10.44 -10.85
CA THR A 72 -3.49 -11.83 -10.53
C THR A 72 -2.47 -12.75 -11.18
N THR A 73 -2.23 -13.90 -10.58
CA THR A 73 -1.48 -15.01 -11.17
C THR A 73 -2.30 -15.71 -12.26
N SER A 74 -2.92 -14.98 -13.20
CA SER A 74 -3.51 -15.60 -14.38
C SER A 74 -2.41 -16.04 -15.35
N LYS A 75 -1.66 -17.08 -15.00
CA LYS A 75 -0.72 -17.73 -15.91
C LYS A 75 -1.51 -18.62 -16.87
N LYS A 76 -2.23 -18.04 -17.83
CA LYS A 76 -2.60 -18.80 -19.04
C LYS A 76 -1.37 -18.85 -19.95
N MET A 77 -0.45 -19.74 -19.62
CA MET A 77 0.47 -20.28 -20.62
C MET A 77 -0.21 -21.48 -21.27
N THR A 78 -0.97 -21.24 -22.34
CA THR A 78 -1.19 -22.28 -23.35
C THR A 78 0.15 -22.49 -24.06
N GLN A 79 0.76 -23.65 -23.81
CA GLN A 79 1.85 -24.18 -24.65
C GLN A 79 1.32 -24.32 -26.08
N ASN A 80 2.06 -23.78 -27.04
CA ASN A 80 2.05 -24.20 -28.45
C ASN A 80 3.41 -24.82 -28.75
#